data_AF-A0A4Q5QYJ0-F1
#
_entry.id   AF-A0A4Q5QYJ0-F1
#
_cell.length_a   1.000
_cell.length_b   1.000
_cell.length_c   1.000
_cell.angle_alpha   90.00
_cell.angle_beta   90.00
_cell.angle_gamma   90.00
#
_symmetry.space_group_name_H-M   'P 1'
#
loop_
_entity.id
_entity.type
_entity.pdbx_description
1 polymer ?
#
loop_
_entity_poly.entity_id
_entity_poly.type
_entity_poly.pdbx_seq_one_letter_code
_entity_poly.pdbx_strand_id
1 'polypeptide(L)'
;MRYLILLFFFYCSFSVASAQDKFRYRDLVFAKATRIKNIYYGEPGPAKSKAYFMDIYTPDGDSSIKRPLLVLMHGGGFKLGSKNNSRMKIWGRRFARMGYVCIAINYHLSKKKPLSRFNDLVEGCLNAT
;
A
#
# COMPACT_ATOMS: atom_id res chain seq x y z
N MET A 1 -9.83 -46.82 -31.03
CA MET A 1 -8.69 -45.93 -31.34
C MET A 1 -9.09 -44.46 -31.57
N ARG A 2 -10.18 -44.17 -32.29
CA ARG A 2 -10.66 -42.79 -32.58
C ARG A 2 -10.95 -41.92 -31.33
N TYR A 3 -11.47 -42.52 -30.25
CA TYR A 3 -11.71 -41.80 -28.98
C TYR A 3 -10.47 -41.65 -28.09
N LEU A 4 -9.46 -42.52 -28.24
CA LEU A 4 -8.20 -42.41 -27.49
C LEU A 4 -7.38 -41.19 -27.91
N ILE A 5 -7.41 -40.85 -29.21
CA ILE A 5 -6.73 -39.66 -29.75
C ILE A 5 -7.39 -38.38 -29.21
N LEU A 6 -8.73 -38.35 -29.12
CA LEU A 6 -9.47 -37.22 -28.55
C LEU A 6 -9.23 -37.06 -27.04
N LEU A 7 -9.16 -38.17 -26.29
CA LEU A 7 -8.82 -38.14 -24.86
C LEU A 7 -7.38 -37.68 -24.62
N PHE A 8 -6.43 -38.05 -25.49
CA PHE A 8 -5.04 -37.61 -25.43
C PHE A 8 -4.90 -36.10 -25.71
N PHE A 9 -5.62 -35.57 -26.70
CA PHE A 9 -5.67 -34.13 -26.96
C PHE A 9 -6.32 -33.34 -25.81
N PHE A 10 -7.37 -33.89 -25.19
CA PHE A 10 -8.02 -33.26 -24.03
C PHE A 10 -7.09 -33.22 -22.80
N TYR A 11 -6.35 -34.30 -22.55
CA TYR A 11 -5.39 -34.38 -21.45
C TYR A 11 -4.17 -33.47 -21.69
N CYS A 12 -3.66 -33.40 -22.92
CA CYS A 12 -2.56 -32.52 -23.29
C CYS A 12 -2.93 -31.03 -23.13
N SER A 13 -4.17 -30.65 -23.50
CA SER A 13 -4.69 -29.29 -23.30
C SER A 13 -4.76 -28.88 -21.82
N PHE A 14 -5.00 -29.84 -20.91
CA PHE A 14 -5.08 -29.57 -19.48
C PHE A 14 -3.69 -29.32 -18.86
N SER A 15 -2.64 -29.92 -19.42
CA SER A 15 -1.25 -29.75 -18.94
C SER A 15 -0.57 -28.46 -19.42
N VAL A 16 -1.03 -27.83 -20.52
CA VAL A 16 -0.48 -26.54 -21.00
C VAL A 16 -1.07 -25.32 -20.26
N ALA A 17 -2.00 -25.53 -19.31
CA ALA A 17 -2.35 -24.52 -18.32
C ALA A 17 -1.28 -24.43 -17.22
N SER A 18 0.00 -24.38 -17.61
CA SER A 18 1.10 -24.06 -16.71
C SER A 18 0.88 -22.64 -16.19
N ALA A 19 0.72 -22.55 -14.87
CA ALA A 19 0.54 -21.29 -14.15
C ALA A 19 1.63 -20.30 -14.56
N GLN A 20 1.24 -19.09 -14.98
CA GLN A 20 2.21 -18.01 -15.16
C GLN A 20 2.91 -17.75 -13.83
N ASP A 21 4.24 -17.82 -13.84
CA ASP A 21 5.04 -17.46 -12.68
C ASP A 21 4.68 -16.03 -12.24
N LYS A 22 4.32 -15.90 -10.95
CA LYS A 22 4.05 -14.61 -10.35
C LYS A 22 5.34 -14.03 -9.80
N PHE A 23 5.62 -12.79 -10.17
CA PHE A 23 6.83 -12.11 -9.74
C PHE A 23 6.49 -11.10 -8.65
N ARG A 24 7.28 -11.12 -7.57
CA ARG A 24 7.19 -10.11 -6.50
C ARG A 24 7.30 -8.71 -7.10
N TYR A 25 6.66 -7.76 -6.43
CA TYR A 25 6.69 -6.33 -6.75
C TYR A 25 6.01 -5.94 -8.07
N ARG A 26 5.57 -6.92 -8.85
CA ARG A 26 4.80 -6.77 -10.09
C ARG A 26 3.38 -7.35 -9.97
N ASP A 27 3.28 -8.57 -9.44
CA ASP A 27 2.04 -9.33 -9.40
C ASP A 27 1.50 -9.51 -7.97
N LEU A 28 0.22 -9.88 -7.84
CA LEU A 28 -0.37 -10.27 -6.56
C LEU A 28 0.06 -11.68 -6.17
N VAL A 29 1.19 -11.75 -5.46
CA VAL A 29 1.78 -13.01 -4.96
C VAL A 29 1.07 -13.50 -3.70
N PHE A 30 0.72 -12.60 -2.79
CA PHE A 30 0.09 -12.96 -1.51
C PHE A 30 -1.42 -12.79 -1.54
N ALA A 31 -2.13 -13.77 -0.95
CA ALA A 31 -3.59 -13.76 -0.87
C ALA A 31 -4.11 -12.64 0.03
N LYS A 32 -3.44 -12.41 1.16
CA LYS A 32 -3.84 -11.47 2.22
C LYS A 32 -2.69 -10.56 2.63
N ALA A 33 -3.06 -9.45 3.28
CA ALA A 33 -2.13 -8.54 3.90
C ALA A 33 -2.72 -8.02 5.21
N THR A 34 -1.86 -7.95 6.23
CA THR A 34 -2.17 -7.42 7.55
C THR A 34 -1.93 -5.91 7.59
N ARG A 35 -2.76 -5.18 8.33
CA ARG A 35 -2.58 -3.75 8.65
C ARG A 35 -2.41 -3.58 10.15
N ILE A 36 -1.21 -3.21 10.58
CA ILE A 36 -0.91 -2.80 11.94
C ILE A 36 -1.19 -1.30 12.05
N LYS A 37 -2.02 -0.90 13.01
CA LYS A 37 -2.53 0.47 13.10
C LYS A 37 -1.81 1.29 14.16
N ASN A 38 -1.75 2.59 13.93
CA ASN A 38 -1.39 3.61 14.93
C ASN A 38 -0.02 3.39 15.58
N ILE A 39 0.99 3.07 14.76
CA ILE A 39 2.37 3.08 15.20
C ILE A 39 2.83 4.54 15.28
N TYR A 40 3.29 4.97 16.45
CA TYR A 40 3.81 6.32 16.68
C TYR A 40 5.28 6.40 16.23
N TYR A 41 5.64 7.43 15.49
CA TYR A 41 6.98 7.61 14.91
C TYR A 41 7.63 8.96 15.26
N GLY A 42 7.01 9.76 16.13
CA GLY A 42 7.54 11.05 16.57
C GLY A 42 8.42 10.93 17.81
N GLU A 43 8.99 12.05 18.22
CA GLU A 43 9.77 12.14 19.45
C GLU A 43 8.93 11.75 20.68
N PRO A 44 9.54 11.08 21.69
CA PRO A 44 8.92 10.86 22.98
C PRO A 44 8.55 12.19 23.65
N GLY A 45 7.34 12.28 24.19
CA GLY A 45 6.88 13.51 24.84
C GLY A 45 5.51 13.33 25.50
N PRO A 46 5.09 14.30 26.33
CA PRO A 46 3.87 14.20 27.14
C PRO A 46 2.59 14.14 26.28
N ALA A 47 2.63 14.65 25.05
CA ALA A 47 1.50 14.60 24.11
C ALA A 47 1.94 14.09 22.73
N LYS A 48 1.32 13.00 22.27
CA LYS A 48 1.54 12.45 20.93
C LYS A 48 0.69 13.18 19.90
N SER A 49 1.32 13.90 18.97
CA SER A 49 0.60 14.48 17.84
C SER A 49 0.05 13.39 16.92
N LYS A 50 -1.20 13.56 16.47
CA LYS A 50 -1.82 12.69 15.45
C LYS A 50 -1.04 12.65 14.13
N ALA A 51 -0.25 13.69 13.86
CA ALA A 51 0.64 13.76 12.70
C ALA A 51 1.68 12.63 12.70
N TYR A 52 2.16 12.24 13.88
CA TYR A 52 3.23 11.26 14.02
C TYR A 52 2.73 9.82 14.16
N PHE A 53 1.60 9.49 13.54
CA PHE A 53 1.10 8.12 13.50
C PHE A 53 1.12 7.56 12.09
N MET A 54 1.48 6.29 11.96
CA MET A 54 1.44 5.54 10.72
C MET A 54 0.69 4.22 10.89
N ASP A 55 0.30 3.63 9.76
CA ASP A 55 -0.16 2.25 9.68
C ASP A 55 0.77 1.46 8.77
N ILE A 56 1.16 0.27 9.20
CA ILE A 56 2.07 -0.62 8.47
C ILE A 56 1.22 -1.72 7.80
N TYR A 57 1.46 -1.96 6.52
CA TYR A 57 0.87 -3.05 5.76
C TYR A 57 1.96 -4.04 5.36
N THR A 58 1.74 -5.32 5.66
CA THR A 58 2.66 -6.40 5.34
C THR A 58 1.91 -7.58 4.70
N PRO A 59 2.51 -8.30 3.76
CA PRO A 59 1.97 -9.57 3.29
C PRO A 59 1.92 -10.60 4.42
N ASP A 60 0.90 -11.46 4.38
CA ASP A 60 0.79 -12.60 5.30
C ASP A 60 1.56 -13.81 4.74
N GLY A 61 2.31 -14.52 5.60
CA GLY A 61 3.04 -15.73 5.20
C GLY A 61 4.30 -15.48 4.35
N ASP A 62 4.80 -14.25 4.32
CA ASP A 62 6.02 -13.89 3.60
C ASP A 62 7.29 -14.25 4.40
N SER A 63 8.16 -15.08 3.82
CA SER A 63 9.44 -15.48 4.41
C SER A 63 10.59 -14.52 4.09
N SER A 64 10.40 -13.54 3.21
CA SER A 64 11.46 -12.60 2.85
C SER A 64 11.76 -11.62 3.98
N ILE A 65 13.02 -11.60 4.41
CA ILE A 65 13.52 -10.70 5.48
C ILE A 65 13.90 -9.30 4.97
N LYS A 66 14.14 -9.13 3.66
CA LYS A 66 14.50 -7.84 3.05
C LYS A 66 13.45 -7.47 2.01
N ARG A 67 12.69 -6.41 2.30
CA ARG A 67 11.57 -5.96 1.46
C ARG A 67 11.68 -4.46 1.21
N PRO A 68 11.44 -3.99 -0.02
CA PRO A 68 11.33 -2.56 -0.29
C PRO A 68 10.17 -1.96 0.50
N LEU A 69 10.41 -0.77 1.04
CA LEU A 69 9.44 0.04 1.76
C LEU A 69 8.79 1.04 0.80
N LEU A 70 7.46 1.09 0.81
CA LEU A 70 6.70 2.16 0.16
C LEU A 70 6.08 3.08 1.22
N VAL A 71 6.35 4.37 1.11
CA VAL A 71 5.74 5.40 1.97
C VAL A 71 4.55 6.01 1.24
N LEU A 72 3.36 5.79 1.79
CA LEU A 72 2.10 6.32 1.28
C LEU A 72 1.76 7.61 2.03
N MET A 73 1.90 8.73 1.34
CA MET A 73 1.46 10.03 1.80
C MET A 73 0.07 10.32 1.24
N HIS A 74 -0.90 10.57 2.10
CA HIS A 74 -2.23 10.93 1.62
C HIS A 74 -2.20 12.29 0.92
N GLY A 75 -3.09 12.51 -0.06
CA GLY A 75 -3.31 13.84 -0.64
C GLY A 75 -4.18 14.73 0.26
N GLY A 76 -4.70 15.81 -0.31
CA GLY A 76 -5.53 16.80 0.42
C GLY A 76 -4.86 18.17 0.58
N GLY A 77 -3.84 18.46 -0.24
CA GLY A 77 -3.19 19.77 -0.33
C GLY A 77 -2.60 20.27 0.98
N PHE A 78 -2.10 19.35 1.82
CA PHE A 78 -1.59 19.62 3.16
C PHE A 78 -2.61 20.24 4.12
N LYS A 79 -3.91 20.18 3.81
CA LYS A 79 -4.97 20.72 4.68
C LYS A 79 -5.90 19.66 5.24
N LEU A 80 -6.10 18.59 4.49
CA LEU A 80 -7.08 17.57 4.75
C LEU A 80 -6.50 16.19 4.53
N GLY A 81 -7.21 15.19 5.06
CA GLY A 81 -6.89 13.79 4.86
C GLY A 81 -6.25 13.15 6.07
N SER A 82 -6.01 11.84 5.94
CA SER A 82 -5.31 11.04 6.93
C SER A 82 -4.87 9.72 6.30
N LYS A 83 -3.99 8.99 6.99
CA LYS A 83 -3.65 7.60 6.69
C LYS A 83 -4.85 6.65 6.64
N ASN A 84 -6.00 7.03 7.21
CA ASN A 84 -7.21 6.20 7.23
C ASN A 84 -8.08 6.33 5.97
N ASN A 85 -7.71 7.20 5.03
CA ASN A 85 -8.38 7.38 3.74
C ASN A 85 -8.56 6.05 3.01
N SER A 86 -9.70 5.86 2.33
CA SER A 86 -10.05 4.63 1.60
C SER A 86 -8.96 4.23 0.59
N ARG A 87 -8.47 5.20 -0.19
CA ARG A 87 -7.38 5.00 -1.16
C ARG A 87 -6.09 4.51 -0.50
N MET A 88 -5.71 5.05 0.65
CA MET A 88 -4.50 4.59 1.37
C MET A 88 -4.64 3.13 1.81
N LYS A 89 -5.82 2.73 2.29
CA LYS A 89 -6.11 1.34 2.67
C LYS A 89 -6.09 0.39 1.47
N ILE A 90 -6.61 0.82 0.32
CA ILE A 90 -6.62 0.04 -0.93
C ILE A 90 -5.18 -0.17 -1.43
N TRP A 91 -4.43 0.91 -1.59
CA TRP A 91 -3.06 0.86 -2.10
C TRP A 91 -2.11 0.13 -1.15
N GLY A 92 -2.19 0.41 0.16
CA GLY A 92 -1.38 -0.28 1.17
C GLY A 92 -1.57 -1.79 1.14
N ARG A 93 -2.81 -2.28 1.08
CA ARG A 93 -3.07 -3.73 0.94
C ARG A 93 -2.63 -4.29 -0.41
N ARG A 94 -2.84 -3.56 -1.49
CA ARG A 94 -2.48 -4.03 -2.84
C ARG A 94 -0.96 -4.22 -2.95
N PHE A 95 -0.19 -3.21 -2.59
CA PHE A 95 1.27 -3.30 -2.64
C PHE A 95 1.83 -4.28 -1.61
N ALA A 96 1.26 -4.37 -0.41
CA ALA A 96 1.63 -5.42 0.54
C ALA A 96 1.44 -6.82 -0.07
N ARG A 97 0.33 -7.06 -0.78
CA ARG A 97 0.08 -8.33 -1.49
C ARG A 97 1.00 -8.58 -2.69
N MET A 98 1.69 -7.55 -3.18
CA MET A 98 2.76 -7.68 -4.17
C MET A 98 4.12 -7.98 -3.52
N GLY A 99 4.22 -7.95 -2.19
CA GLY A 99 5.42 -8.27 -1.43
C GLY A 99 6.19 -7.09 -0.86
N TYR A 100 5.67 -5.86 -1.01
CA TYR A 100 6.23 -4.66 -0.37
C TYR A 100 5.88 -4.61 1.12
N VAL A 101 6.67 -3.87 1.90
CA VAL A 101 6.17 -3.29 3.16
C VAL A 101 5.65 -1.90 2.82
N CYS A 102 4.44 -1.55 3.24
CA CYS A 102 3.89 -0.21 3.00
C CYS A 102 3.62 0.48 4.32
N ILE A 103 3.95 1.76 4.42
CA ILE A 103 3.56 2.60 5.55
C ILE A 103 2.67 3.72 5.07
N ALA A 104 1.46 3.83 5.61
CA ALA A 104 0.60 4.99 5.40
C ALA A 104 0.78 5.95 6.57
N ILE A 105 1.34 7.12 6.31
CA ILE A 105 1.66 8.10 7.35
C ILE A 105 0.57 9.16 7.45
N ASN A 106 0.32 9.64 8.67
CA ASN A 106 -0.15 11.00 8.85
C ASN A 106 1.04 11.96 8.77
N TYR A 107 0.76 13.23 8.55
CA TYR A 107 1.70 14.35 8.65
C TYR A 107 0.92 15.58 9.12
N HIS A 108 1.62 16.66 9.46
CA HIS A 108 0.95 17.89 9.93
C HIS A 108 0.12 18.53 8.82
N LEU A 109 -0.96 19.22 9.20
CA LEU A 109 -1.84 19.88 8.24
C LEU A 109 -1.84 21.38 8.51
N SER A 110 -1.68 22.16 7.44
CA SER A 110 -1.77 23.61 7.48
C SER A 110 -3.20 24.08 7.71
N LYS A 111 -3.37 24.87 8.78
CA LYS A 111 -4.64 25.53 9.11
C LYS A 111 -4.78 26.93 8.50
N LYS A 112 -3.74 27.44 7.82
CA LYS A 112 -3.67 28.82 7.30
C LYS A 112 -4.21 28.93 5.87
N LYS A 113 -4.99 29.96 5.56
CA LYS A 113 -5.54 30.36 4.23
C LYS A 113 -6.32 29.25 3.47
N PRO A 114 -7.38 29.52 2.71
CA PRO A 114 -7.97 28.51 1.81
C PRO A 114 -7.03 28.17 0.64
N LEU A 115 -7.21 27.02 -0.02
CA LEU A 115 -6.51 26.69 -1.28
C LEU A 115 -7.28 27.29 -2.45
N SER A 116 -6.99 28.54 -2.79
CA SER A 116 -7.68 29.29 -3.85
C SER A 116 -6.85 29.43 -5.12
N ARG A 117 -5.52 29.35 -5.00
CA ARG A 117 -4.54 29.50 -6.07
C ARG A 117 -3.46 28.43 -5.93
N PHE A 118 -2.73 28.16 -7.01
CA PHE A 118 -1.65 27.17 -7.00
C PHE A 118 -0.58 27.47 -5.92
N ASN A 119 -0.22 28.74 -5.75
CA ASN A 119 0.78 29.14 -4.74
C ASN A 119 0.33 28.84 -3.31
N ASP A 120 -0.98 28.77 -3.04
CA ASP A 120 -1.50 28.41 -1.72
C ASP A 120 -1.17 26.94 -1.38
N LEU A 121 -0.94 26.08 -2.37
CA LEU A 121 -0.52 24.69 -2.16
C LEU A 121 0.93 24.64 -1.64
N VAL A 122 1.82 25.44 -2.23
CA VAL A 122 3.21 25.56 -1.80
C VAL A 122 3.26 26.13 -0.39
N GLU A 123 2.51 27.20 -0.12
CA GLU A 123 2.38 27.78 1.22
C GLU A 123 1.76 26.78 2.22
N GLY A 124 0.78 25.98 1.79
CA GLY A 124 0.20 24.91 2.58
C GLY A 124 1.20 23.84 2.99
N CYS A 125 2.10 23.45 2.07
CA CYS A 125 3.19 22.53 2.36
C CYS A 125 4.18 23.12 3.38
N LEU A 126 4.61 24.37 3.18
CA LEU A 126 5.58 25.02 4.06
C LEU A 126 5.04 25.24 5.49
N ASN A 127 3.74 25.46 5.62
CA ASN A 127 3.08 25.70 6.90
C ASN A 127 2.53 24.43 7.58
N ALA A 128 2.75 23.26 7.00
CA ALA A 128 2.36 21.98 7.57
C ALA A 128 3.39 21.55 8.63
N THR A 129 3.42 22.24 9.76
CA THR A 129 4.35 22.06 10.88
C THR A 129 3.64 21.71 12.18
#